data_AF-A0A7C1BTF9-F1
#
_entry.id   AF-A0A7C1BTF9-F1
#
_cell.length_a   1.000
_cell.length_b   1.000
_cell.length_c   1.000
_cell.angle_alpha   90.00
_cell.angle_beta   90.00
_cell.angle_gamma   90.00
#
_symmetry.space_group_name_H-M   'P 1'
#
loop_
_entity.id
_entity.type
_entity.pdbx_description
1 polymer ?
#
loop_
_entity_poly.entity_id
_entity_poly.type
_entity_poly.pdbx_seq_one_letter_code
_entity_poly.pdbx_strand_id
1 'polypeptide(L)'
;MIRKLLFLCLLLYTLPALSADILRTINIDGDTSDWTTATDITGNPGQFATDEEGDKKTGSAADLDYQIDNTGRDLKTFTYTYDTNFLYFWVERYASTKNTTDWWFFMDSGGSGPDGLMQSGELLLRVSWNGNTGVTTVRLYKYSSTRASGDPLTCPATGINSAADGWCPSAGVA
;
A
#
# COMPACT_ATOMS: atom_id res chain seq x y z
N MET A 1 -52.16 14.05 29.07
CA MET A 1 -50.99 13.26 28.61
C MET A 1 -50.44 13.90 27.35
N ILE A 2 -49.24 14.48 27.40
CA ILE A 2 -48.59 15.13 26.24
C ILE A 2 -47.70 14.09 25.56
N ARG A 3 -48.03 13.70 24.32
CA ARG A 3 -47.16 12.86 23.48
C ARG A 3 -46.10 13.75 22.85
N LYS A 4 -44.85 13.63 23.31
CA LYS A 4 -43.70 14.23 22.63
C LYS A 4 -43.35 13.35 21.42
N LEU A 5 -43.57 13.88 20.22
CA LEU A 5 -43.11 13.27 18.99
C LEU A 5 -41.61 13.57 18.86
N LEU A 6 -40.77 12.55 18.99
CA LEU A 6 -39.33 12.68 18.79
C LEU A 6 -39.04 12.54 17.30
N PHE A 7 -38.64 13.63 16.65
CA PHE A 7 -38.17 13.63 15.27
C PHE A 7 -36.69 13.24 15.28
N LEU A 8 -36.36 12.04 14.80
CA LEU A 8 -34.99 11.58 14.62
C LEU A 8 -34.54 11.96 13.22
N CYS A 9 -33.74 13.01 13.09
CA CYS A 9 -33.10 13.39 11.83
C CYS A 9 -31.86 12.49 11.65
N LEU A 10 -31.96 11.49 10.76
CA LEU A 10 -30.85 10.60 10.43
C LEU A 10 -29.91 11.35 9.48
N LEU A 11 -28.81 11.91 10.01
CA LEU A 11 -27.72 12.43 9.19
C LEU A 11 -27.05 11.22 8.50
N LEU A 12 -27.37 11.00 7.23
CA LEU A 12 -26.62 10.06 6.39
C LEU A 12 -25.27 10.71 6.08
N TYR A 13 -24.27 10.38 6.89
CA TYR A 13 -22.87 10.61 6.52
C TYR A 13 -22.59 9.74 5.29
N THR A 14 -22.50 10.35 4.10
CA THR A 14 -21.93 9.68 2.95
C THR A 14 -20.46 9.48 3.26
N LEU A 15 -20.05 8.25 3.57
CA LEU A 15 -18.64 7.90 3.56
C LEU A 15 -18.11 8.21 2.14
N PRO A 16 -16.94 8.85 2.01
CA PRO A 16 -16.35 9.02 0.69
C PRO A 16 -16.19 7.62 0.07
N ALA A 17 -16.85 7.40 -1.07
CA ALA A 17 -16.55 6.21 -1.87
C ALA A 17 -15.08 6.33 -2.29
N LEU A 18 -14.27 5.32 -1.98
CA LEU A 18 -12.91 5.22 -2.48
C LEU A 18 -12.96 5.22 -4.02
N SER A 19 -11.95 5.84 -4.66
CA SER A 19 -11.86 5.81 -6.12
C SER A 19 -11.71 4.37 -6.60
N ALA A 20 -12.43 4.03 -7.67
CA ALA A 20 -12.26 2.75 -8.33
C ALA A 20 -10.82 2.60 -8.84
N ASP A 21 -10.32 1.37 -8.86
CA ASP A 21 -9.00 1.06 -9.40
C ASP A 21 -8.91 1.51 -10.87
N ILE A 22 -7.76 2.06 -11.21
CA ILE A 22 -7.33 2.36 -12.57
C ILE A 22 -6.52 1.14 -13.04
N LEU A 23 -7.02 0.48 -14.07
CA LEU A 23 -6.37 -0.68 -14.69
C LEU A 23 -5.60 -0.20 -15.93
N ARG A 24 -4.28 -0.38 -15.93
CA ARG A 24 -3.40 0.11 -17.00
C ARG A 24 -2.22 -0.84 -17.21
N THR A 25 -1.94 -1.13 -18.46
CA THR A 25 -0.66 -1.73 -18.89
C THR A 25 0.45 -0.69 -18.81
N ILE A 26 1.53 -1.00 -18.11
CA ILE A 26 2.72 -0.14 -17.99
C ILE A 26 3.83 -0.70 -18.88
N ASN A 27 4.46 0.15 -19.69
CA ASN A 27 5.64 -0.25 -20.44
C ASN A 27 6.84 -0.26 -19.48
N ILE A 28 7.56 -1.39 -19.42
CA ILE A 28 8.75 -1.52 -18.58
C ILE A 28 9.97 -1.01 -19.35
N ASP A 29 10.01 0.30 -19.56
CA ASP A 29 11.10 1.00 -20.27
C ASP A 29 11.85 2.03 -19.40
N GLY A 30 11.39 2.22 -18.16
CA GLY A 30 11.96 3.17 -17.21
C GLY A 30 11.41 4.58 -17.33
N ASP A 31 10.44 4.83 -18.24
CA ASP A 31 9.67 6.06 -18.26
C ASP A 31 8.52 5.97 -17.24
N THR A 32 8.53 6.87 -16.25
CA THR A 32 7.48 6.93 -15.24
C THR A 32 6.22 7.66 -15.71
N SER A 33 6.23 8.22 -16.93
CA SER A 33 5.09 8.95 -17.48
C SER A 33 3.83 8.07 -17.63
N ASP A 34 3.99 6.77 -17.87
CA ASP A 34 2.89 5.81 -17.96
C ASP A 34 1.99 5.79 -16.71
N TRP A 35 2.53 6.11 -15.54
CA TRP A 35 1.79 6.18 -14.27
C TRP A 35 0.95 7.44 -14.11
N THR A 36 1.37 8.54 -14.75
CA THR A 36 0.78 9.89 -14.60
C THR A 36 0.00 10.35 -15.85
N THR A 37 0.04 9.57 -16.94
CA THR A 37 -0.81 9.80 -18.13
C THR A 37 -2.31 9.70 -17.83
N ALA A 38 -3.14 10.19 -18.77
CA ALA A 38 -4.57 10.51 -18.55
C ALA A 38 -5.37 9.44 -17.77
N THR A 39 -6.01 9.94 -16.71
CA THR A 39 -6.37 9.29 -15.44
C THR A 39 -5.13 8.87 -14.65
N ASP A 40 -4.63 9.80 -13.85
CA ASP A 40 -3.40 9.65 -13.07
C ASP A 40 -3.57 8.63 -11.94
N ILE A 41 -2.74 7.56 -11.95
CA ILE A 41 -2.77 6.51 -10.93
C ILE A 41 -2.26 7.07 -9.60
N THR A 42 -1.33 8.03 -9.64
CA THR A 42 -0.76 8.65 -8.43
C THR A 42 -1.77 9.53 -7.68
N GLY A 43 -2.87 9.89 -8.33
CA GLY A 43 -4.02 10.55 -7.70
C GLY A 43 -5.02 9.59 -7.04
N ASN A 44 -4.86 8.27 -7.20
CA ASN A 44 -5.80 7.28 -6.65
C ASN A 44 -5.37 6.81 -5.25
N PRO A 45 -6.11 7.17 -4.18
CA PRO A 45 -5.75 6.79 -2.81
C PRO A 45 -5.85 5.28 -2.53
N GLY A 46 -6.50 4.50 -3.40
CA GLY A 46 -6.52 3.03 -3.32
C GLY A 46 -5.33 2.34 -3.99
N GLN A 47 -4.57 3.07 -4.80
CA GLN A 47 -3.47 2.55 -5.62
C GLN A 47 -2.16 3.30 -5.47
N PHE A 48 -2.14 4.40 -4.74
CA PHE A 48 -0.95 5.23 -4.53
C PHE A 48 -0.82 5.61 -3.06
N ALA A 49 0.40 5.56 -2.58
CA ALA A 49 0.79 6.09 -1.28
C ALA A 49 2.19 6.68 -1.33
N THR A 50 2.38 7.70 -0.52
CA THR A 50 3.70 8.20 -0.15
C THR A 50 3.92 7.91 1.31
N ASP A 51 5.18 7.71 1.67
CA ASP A 51 5.56 7.88 3.06
C ASP A 51 5.43 9.37 3.46
N GLU A 52 5.19 9.63 4.74
CA GLU A 52 5.17 11.00 5.24
C GLU A 52 6.60 11.52 5.24
N GLU A 53 6.95 12.39 4.29
CA GLU A 53 8.30 12.96 4.25
C GLU A 53 8.59 13.72 5.56
N GLY A 54 9.47 13.17 6.40
CA GLY A 54 10.18 13.92 7.43
C GLY A 54 10.99 15.04 6.79
N ASP A 55 10.35 16.16 6.45
CA ASP A 55 11.04 17.31 5.88
C ASP A 55 12.02 17.87 6.92
N LYS A 56 13.31 17.86 6.55
CA LYS A 56 14.42 18.44 7.33
C LYS A 56 14.17 19.89 7.79
N LYS A 57 13.28 20.61 7.10
CA LYS A 57 12.92 22.01 7.35
C LYS A 57 11.77 22.18 8.33
N THR A 58 10.89 21.17 8.50
CA THR A 58 9.74 21.22 9.42
C THR A 58 9.88 20.28 10.61
N GLY A 59 10.74 19.26 10.54
CA GLY A 59 10.93 18.29 11.62
C GLY A 59 9.59 17.64 11.99
N SER A 60 8.88 17.13 10.98
CA SER A 60 7.57 16.51 11.18
C SER A 60 7.69 15.41 12.24
N ALA A 61 6.98 15.59 13.36
CA ALA A 61 6.84 14.57 14.40
C ALA A 61 5.84 13.45 14.02
N ALA A 62 5.39 13.44 12.76
CA ALA A 62 4.41 12.50 12.24
C ALA A 62 5.07 11.30 11.54
N ASP A 63 6.25 11.52 10.95
CA ASP A 63 7.14 10.45 10.50
C ASP A 63 7.91 9.89 11.72
N LEU A 64 7.62 8.64 12.06
CA LEU A 64 8.19 7.96 13.23
C LEU A 64 9.59 7.42 13.01
N ASP A 65 10.04 7.26 11.76
CA ASP A 65 11.36 6.73 11.44
C ASP A 65 12.35 7.81 10.93
N TYR A 66 11.89 9.06 10.83
CA TYR A 66 12.76 10.22 10.74
C TYR A 66 13.70 10.36 11.96
N GLN A 67 15.00 10.66 11.81
CA GLN A 67 15.71 10.86 10.54
C GLN A 67 16.15 9.51 9.96
N ILE A 68 15.89 9.33 8.66
CA ILE A 68 16.28 8.16 7.88
C ILE A 68 17.75 7.81 8.16
N ASP A 69 17.97 6.60 8.67
CA ASP A 69 19.31 6.10 8.99
C ASP A 69 20.17 5.94 7.72
N ASN A 70 21.49 5.85 7.89
CA ASN A 70 22.50 5.76 6.82
C ASN A 70 22.33 4.57 5.86
N THR A 71 21.42 3.64 6.18
CA THR A 71 21.11 2.48 5.35
C THR A 71 20.04 2.78 4.31
N GLY A 72 19.32 3.90 4.38
CA GLY A 72 18.34 4.32 3.37
C GLY A 72 17.34 3.23 3.05
N ARG A 73 16.71 2.61 4.06
CA ARG A 73 15.71 1.55 3.87
C ARG A 73 14.30 2.07 3.67
N ASP A 74 14.14 3.36 3.93
CA ASP A 74 12.88 4.04 3.90
C ASP A 74 12.28 4.13 2.49
N LEU A 75 10.96 3.94 2.43
CA LEU A 75 10.14 3.95 1.23
C LEU A 75 9.63 5.37 1.02
N LYS A 76 9.66 5.88 -0.21
CA LYS A 76 9.11 7.21 -0.50
C LYS A 76 7.73 7.12 -1.12
N THR A 77 7.55 6.17 -2.03
CA THR A 77 6.32 6.05 -2.80
C THR A 77 6.09 4.59 -3.16
N PHE A 78 4.84 4.18 -3.08
CA PHE A 78 4.38 2.91 -3.60
C PHE A 78 3.13 3.14 -4.44
N THR A 79 3.11 2.54 -5.61
CA THR A 79 1.89 2.46 -6.41
C THR A 79 1.83 1.18 -7.23
N TYR A 80 0.62 0.77 -7.54
CA TYR A 80 0.37 -0.42 -8.34
C TYR A 80 -0.79 -0.22 -9.31
N THR A 81 -0.78 -1.00 -10.37
CA THR A 81 -1.91 -1.19 -11.28
C THR A 81 -1.82 -2.60 -11.87
N TYR A 82 -2.82 -2.99 -12.63
CA TYR A 82 -2.83 -4.29 -13.26
C TYR A 82 -3.61 -4.26 -14.57
N ASP A 83 -3.32 -5.22 -15.42
CA ASP A 83 -4.14 -5.59 -16.56
C ASP A 83 -4.56 -7.07 -16.44
N THR A 84 -5.04 -7.66 -17.53
CA THR A 84 -5.50 -9.06 -17.54
C THR A 84 -4.38 -10.08 -17.33
N ASN A 85 -3.11 -9.69 -17.46
CA ASN A 85 -1.97 -10.61 -17.45
C ASN A 85 -0.95 -10.28 -16.35
N PHE A 86 -0.81 -9.00 -15.98
CA PHE A 86 0.30 -8.54 -15.15
C PHE A 86 -0.15 -7.60 -14.04
N LEU A 87 0.53 -7.72 -12.89
CA LEU A 87 0.59 -6.68 -11.87
C LEU A 87 1.84 -5.84 -12.11
N TYR A 88 1.67 -4.52 -12.06
CA TYR A 88 2.73 -3.55 -12.20
C TYR A 88 2.93 -2.85 -10.86
N PHE A 89 4.18 -2.68 -10.47
CA PHE A 89 4.55 -1.97 -9.24
C PHE A 89 5.54 -0.86 -9.58
N TRP A 90 5.36 0.30 -8.95
CA TRP A 90 6.38 1.33 -8.87
C TRP A 90 6.66 1.62 -7.41
N VAL A 91 7.92 1.44 -7.04
CA VAL A 91 8.45 1.71 -5.71
C VAL A 91 9.53 2.78 -5.84
N GLU A 92 9.37 3.89 -5.13
CA GLU A 92 10.44 4.84 -4.87
C GLU A 92 10.94 4.67 -3.44
N ARG A 93 12.23 4.90 -3.25
CA ARG A 93 12.90 4.72 -1.95
C ARG A 93 14.07 5.68 -1.81
N TYR A 94 14.52 5.87 -0.57
CA TYR A 94 15.83 6.44 -0.33
C TYR A 94 16.92 5.44 -0.72
N ALA A 95 17.91 5.88 -1.49
CA ALA A 95 18.94 4.99 -2.03
C ALA A 95 20.20 5.00 -1.16
N SER A 96 20.79 3.81 -0.97
CA SER A 96 22.12 3.63 -0.39
C SER A 96 22.85 2.52 -1.14
N THR A 97 24.14 2.71 -1.44
CA THR A 97 24.97 1.67 -2.07
C THR A 97 25.34 0.55 -1.11
N LYS A 98 25.09 0.72 0.19
CA LYS A 98 25.49 -0.22 1.25
C LYS A 98 24.37 -1.15 1.70
N ASN A 99 23.17 -1.04 1.13
CA ASN A 99 22.02 -1.78 1.61
C ASN A 99 21.51 -2.82 0.59
N THR A 100 20.78 -3.79 1.13
CA THR A 100 19.87 -4.64 0.36
C THR A 100 18.50 -4.48 1.02
N THR A 101 17.49 -4.24 0.21
CA THR A 101 16.10 -4.09 0.66
C THR A 101 15.27 -5.23 0.12
N ASP A 102 14.34 -5.70 0.95
CA ASP A 102 13.36 -6.71 0.58
C ASP A 102 11.97 -6.11 0.77
N TRP A 103 11.21 -6.07 -0.32
CA TRP A 103 9.79 -5.71 -0.30
C TRP A 103 8.94 -6.96 -0.44
N TRP A 104 7.88 -7.01 0.35
CA TRP A 104 6.97 -8.14 0.40
C TRP A 104 5.58 -7.65 0.05
N PHE A 105 5.06 -8.10 -1.09
CA PHE A 105 3.72 -7.78 -1.55
C PHE A 105 2.81 -8.97 -1.26
N PHE A 106 1.85 -8.75 -0.37
CA PHE A 106 0.83 -9.72 -0.01
C PHE A 106 -0.34 -9.57 -0.98
N MET A 107 -0.73 -10.66 -1.63
CA MET A 107 -1.82 -10.66 -2.60
C MET A 107 -3.02 -11.38 -1.99
N ASP A 108 -3.92 -10.59 -1.42
CA ASP A 108 -5.24 -11.06 -0.99
C ASP A 108 -6.10 -11.26 -2.23
N SER A 109 -6.03 -12.49 -2.72
CA SER A 109 -6.80 -12.92 -3.87
C SER A 109 -8.18 -13.43 -3.44
N GLY A 110 -8.25 -13.99 -2.23
CA GLY A 110 -9.32 -14.79 -1.64
C GLY A 110 -9.84 -15.90 -2.57
N GLY A 111 -10.27 -17.04 -2.03
CA GLY A 111 -10.94 -18.05 -2.86
C GLY A 111 -12.16 -17.51 -3.64
N SER A 112 -12.77 -16.42 -3.15
CA SER A 112 -13.94 -15.75 -3.70
C SER A 112 -13.73 -14.25 -4.01
N GLY A 113 -12.48 -13.77 -4.01
CA GLY A 113 -12.15 -12.34 -4.08
C GLY A 113 -11.55 -11.83 -2.76
N PRO A 114 -10.94 -10.63 -2.78
CA PRO A 114 -10.26 -10.06 -1.61
C PRO A 114 -11.21 -9.95 -0.42
N ASP A 115 -10.79 -10.46 0.73
CA ASP A 115 -11.60 -10.49 1.97
C ASP A 115 -10.91 -9.81 3.17
N GLY A 116 -9.75 -9.19 2.93
CA GLY A 116 -8.90 -8.56 3.93
C GLY A 116 -8.09 -9.54 4.77
N LEU A 117 -8.03 -10.82 4.40
CA LEU A 117 -7.34 -11.87 5.14
C LEU A 117 -6.36 -12.61 4.23
N MET A 118 -5.08 -12.66 4.62
CA MET A 118 -4.12 -13.53 3.97
C MET A 118 -4.30 -14.99 4.40
N GLN A 119 -4.78 -15.82 3.49
CA GLN A 119 -5.05 -17.24 3.68
C GLN A 119 -3.86 -18.10 3.25
N SER A 120 -3.72 -19.27 3.88
CA SER A 120 -2.70 -20.25 3.47
C SER A 120 -2.89 -20.66 2.01
N GLY A 121 -1.83 -20.55 1.21
CA GLY A 121 -1.83 -20.89 -0.21
C GLY A 121 -1.92 -19.69 -1.16
N GLU A 122 -2.31 -18.52 -0.65
CA GLU A 122 -2.29 -17.26 -1.41
C GLU A 122 -0.87 -16.81 -1.75
N LEU A 123 -0.75 -15.84 -2.65
CA LEU A 123 0.54 -15.46 -3.21
C LEU A 123 1.21 -14.34 -2.39
N LEU A 124 2.52 -14.48 -2.27
CA LEU A 124 3.40 -13.50 -1.66
C LEU A 124 4.57 -13.25 -2.61
N LEU A 125 4.75 -12.01 -3.06
CA LEU A 125 5.87 -11.64 -3.91
C LEU A 125 6.96 -10.98 -3.06
N ARG A 126 8.15 -11.58 -3.06
CA ARG A 126 9.36 -10.94 -2.53
C ARG A 126 10.15 -10.31 -3.67
N VAL A 127 10.45 -9.04 -3.54
CA VAL A 127 11.39 -8.33 -4.42
C VAL A 127 12.59 -7.88 -3.59
N SER A 128 13.75 -8.43 -3.89
CA SER A 128 15.02 -8.08 -3.27
C SER A 128 15.82 -7.18 -4.20
N TRP A 129 16.37 -6.09 -3.70
CA TRP A 129 17.21 -5.18 -4.47
C TRP A 129 18.50 -4.87 -3.73
N ASN A 130 19.63 -4.90 -4.44
CA ASN A 130 20.94 -4.60 -3.89
C ASN A 130 21.45 -3.24 -4.39
N GLY A 131 21.76 -2.32 -3.47
CA GLY A 131 22.11 -0.96 -3.87
C GLY A 131 23.51 -0.73 -4.39
N ASN A 132 24.41 -1.68 -4.19
CA ASN A 132 25.74 -1.61 -4.80
C ASN A 132 25.72 -2.04 -6.26
N THR A 133 24.91 -3.05 -6.58
CA THR A 133 24.93 -3.73 -7.89
C THR A 133 23.73 -3.42 -8.77
N GLY A 134 22.65 -2.86 -8.19
CA GLY A 134 21.37 -2.66 -8.87
C GLY A 134 20.63 -3.96 -9.18
N VAL A 135 21.12 -5.11 -8.70
CA VAL A 135 20.51 -6.42 -8.98
C VAL A 135 19.17 -6.51 -8.26
N THR A 136 18.13 -6.81 -9.04
CA THR A 136 16.78 -7.12 -8.55
C THR A 136 16.53 -8.63 -8.66
N THR A 137 16.11 -9.25 -7.55
CA THR A 137 15.69 -10.65 -7.51
C THR A 137 14.23 -10.73 -7.10
N VAL A 138 13.41 -11.37 -7.94
CA VAL A 138 11.98 -11.52 -7.70
C VAL A 138 11.67 -12.99 -7.40
N ARG A 139 10.90 -13.25 -6.34
CA ARG A 139 10.49 -14.61 -5.95
C ARG A 139 9.03 -14.62 -5.52
N LEU A 140 8.28 -15.56 -6.08
CA LEU A 140 6.89 -15.82 -5.72
C LEU A 140 6.83 -16.97 -4.71
N TYR A 141 6.13 -16.76 -3.62
CA TYR A 141 5.92 -17.71 -2.54
C TYR A 141 4.43 -17.98 -2.35
N LYS A 142 4.13 -19.09 -1.67
CA LYS A 142 2.82 -19.31 -1.07
C LYS A 142 2.85 -18.84 0.37
N TYR A 143 1.86 -18.04 0.75
CA TYR A 143 1.64 -17.60 2.11
C TYR A 143 1.22 -18.77 2.99
N SER A 144 1.65 -18.75 4.25
CA SER A 144 1.29 -19.73 5.27
C SER A 144 0.71 -18.97 6.45
N SER A 145 -0.62 -18.94 6.54
CA SER A 145 -1.32 -18.25 7.62
C SER A 145 -1.10 -18.94 8.97
N THR A 146 -1.03 -18.14 10.03
CA THR A 146 -1.00 -18.63 11.41
C THR A 146 -2.40 -18.91 11.95
N ARG A 147 -3.42 -18.26 11.38
CA ARG A 147 -4.84 -18.47 11.69
C ARG A 147 -5.51 -19.36 10.64
N ALA A 148 -6.46 -20.17 11.10
CA ALA A 148 -7.22 -21.07 10.24
C ALA A 148 -8.10 -20.32 9.23
N SER A 149 -8.57 -19.11 9.58
CA SER A 149 -9.37 -18.25 8.72
C SER A 149 -8.54 -17.26 7.89
N GLY A 150 -7.20 -17.32 7.96
CA GLY A 150 -6.32 -16.30 7.39
C GLY A 150 -5.90 -15.24 8.40
N ASP A 151 -4.71 -14.67 8.16
CA ASP A 151 -4.12 -13.61 8.96
C ASP A 151 -4.60 -12.26 8.44
N PRO A 152 -5.08 -11.35 9.32
CA PRO A 152 -5.65 -10.10 8.87
C PRO A 152 -4.61 -9.20 8.20
N LEU A 153 -4.95 -8.65 7.04
CA LEU A 153 -4.28 -7.49 6.45
C LEU A 153 -4.73 -6.22 7.16
N THR A 154 -4.52 -6.17 8.48
CA THR A 154 -4.78 -4.97 9.26
C THR A 154 -3.57 -4.08 9.21
N CYS A 155 -3.79 -2.80 8.92
CA CYS A 155 -2.81 -1.77 9.23
C CYS A 155 -2.51 -1.84 10.74
N PRO A 156 -1.23 -1.87 11.17
CA PRO A 156 -0.88 -1.83 12.60
C PRO A 156 -1.35 -0.53 13.30
N ALA A 157 -1.93 0.43 12.57
CA ALA A 157 -2.42 1.69 13.09
C ALA A 157 -3.73 1.56 13.87
N THR A 158 -3.67 1.13 15.13
CA THR A 158 -4.57 1.69 16.14
C THR A 158 -4.04 3.06 16.58
N GLY A 159 -4.06 4.03 15.68
CA GLY A 159 -3.57 5.40 15.92
C GLY A 159 -3.59 6.23 14.64
N ILE A 160 -3.86 7.53 14.76
CA ILE A 160 -3.95 8.47 13.62
C ILE A 160 -2.59 8.64 12.87
N ASN A 161 -1.48 8.10 13.39
CA ASN A 161 -0.12 8.28 12.85
C ASN A 161 0.71 6.98 12.98
N SER A 162 0.42 5.90 12.26
CA SER A 162 1.21 4.66 12.40
C SER A 162 1.40 3.88 11.11
N ALA A 163 1.72 4.59 10.02
CA ALA A 163 2.42 3.98 8.90
C ALA A 163 3.89 3.85 9.30
N ALA A 164 4.20 2.86 10.15
CA ALA A 164 5.56 2.37 10.24
C ALA A 164 5.79 1.55 8.95
N ASP A 165 6.25 2.24 7.91
CA ASP A 165 6.99 1.70 6.76
C ASP A 165 6.25 0.64 5.91
N GLY A 166 4.92 0.54 6.02
CA GLY A 166 4.07 -0.36 5.24
C GLY A 166 2.81 0.31 4.69
N TRP A 167 2.49 0.03 3.41
CA TRP A 167 1.20 0.39 2.82
C TRP A 167 0.15 -0.67 3.17
N CYS A 168 -0.99 -0.23 3.70
CA CYS A 168 -2.19 -1.04 3.82
C CYS A 168 -3.28 -0.38 2.97
N PRO A 169 -3.98 -1.11 2.10
CA PRO A 169 -5.19 -0.58 1.48
C PRO A 169 -6.15 -0.16 2.59
N SER A 170 -6.74 1.02 2.46
CA SER A 170 -7.76 1.46 3.41
C SER A 170 -8.85 0.40 3.50
N ALA A 171 -9.18 -0.01 4.73
CA ALA A 171 -10.15 -1.06 5.01
C ALA A 171 -11.46 -0.77 4.27
N GLY A 172 -11.74 -1.51 3.20
CA GLY A 172 -12.89 -1.22 2.36
C GLY A 172 -12.99 -1.98 1.03
N VAL A 173 -12.03 -2.84 0.68
CA VAL A 173 -12.20 -3.77 -0.44
C VAL A 173 -12.64 -5.12 0.12
N ALA A 174 -13.96 -5.24 0.30
CA ALA A 174 -14.70 -6.50 0.36
C ALA A 174 -16.13 -6.23 -0.13
#